data_AF-A0A7K0L7G3-F1
#
_entry.id   AF-A0A7K0L7G3-F1
#
_cell.length_a   1.000
_cell.length_b   1.000
_cell.length_c   1.000
_cell.angle_alpha   90.00
_cell.angle_beta   90.00
_cell.angle_gamma   90.00
#
_symmetry.space_group_name_H-M   'P 1'
#
loop_
_entity.id
_entity.type
_entity.pdbx_description
1 polymer ?
#
loop_
_entity_poly.entity_id
_entity_poly.type
_entity_poly.pdbx_seq_one_letter_code
_entity_poly.pdbx_strand_id
1 'polypeptide(L)'
;EKLTKWNGETHAAITPGEYTQLTGRAGRRGIDIEGNAVVLWNETIDSGTAAGLASTRTYPLRSSFSPTYNMSANLISRFNRELARTSLAASFAQFQADRAVVGLTKQIGKSDKLIAQYVQESECHLGNFKNYMSYRVEIKAIEREVVAQGRNYRGNRKEFLKNSEDRITSLRKDMKSDPCHQCPEREAHARIAEKGERLQRENLGLIKRIEDRTNVIPKTFDRIISVLTELEYIKNDALTENGKILTKIYAETDLLISEILRKGILNDLPAAELVALLSTCVFENRGEKSNSPRIPKSLNEPLEKLVKTWGELTILEGNFNLSTQREPDLDFIWQSYRWASGHSLTSILRDSEVTVGDFVRVMRQLIDLLGQLLNARPEMRIVIREALKRIDRGIISYSAVTA
;
A
#
# COMPACT_ATOMS: atom_id res chain seq x y z
N GLU A 1 -8.48 -3.73 -30.49
CA GLU A 1 -8.36 -3.02 -29.19
C GLU A 1 -7.03 -2.29 -29.14
N LYS A 2 -6.91 -1.23 -28.32
CA LYS A 2 -5.61 -0.58 -28.09
C LYS A 2 -4.70 -1.52 -27.28
N LEU A 3 -3.39 -1.52 -27.52
CA LEU A 3 -2.42 -2.24 -26.66
C LEU A 3 -2.16 -1.54 -25.32
N THR A 4 -3.04 -0.61 -24.94
CA THR A 4 -3.03 0.10 -23.66
C THR A 4 -4.39 -0.09 -23.00
N LYS A 5 -4.38 -0.25 -21.68
CA LYS A 5 -5.57 -0.41 -20.85
C LYS A 5 -5.47 0.44 -19.59
N TRP A 6 -6.61 0.88 -19.06
CA TRP A 6 -6.66 1.46 -17.73
C TRP A 6 -6.57 0.33 -16.69
N ASN A 7 -5.62 0.41 -15.76
CA ASN A 7 -5.46 -0.59 -14.71
C ASN A 7 -6.05 -0.18 -13.34
N GLY A 8 -6.75 0.95 -13.28
CA GLY A 8 -7.25 1.57 -12.04
C GLY A 8 -6.50 2.85 -11.68
N GLU A 9 -5.21 2.95 -12.02
CA GLU A 9 -4.36 4.10 -11.67
C GLU A 9 -3.84 4.84 -12.91
N THR A 10 -3.46 4.09 -13.96
CA THR A 10 -2.82 4.63 -15.16
C THR A 10 -3.23 3.86 -16.42
N HIS A 11 -3.05 4.51 -17.58
CA HIS A 11 -3.04 3.80 -18.86
C HIS A 11 -1.73 3.03 -19.01
N ALA A 12 -1.77 1.74 -18.70
CA ALA A 12 -0.64 0.84 -18.81
C ALA A 12 -0.68 0.04 -20.13
N ALA A 13 0.49 -0.32 -20.64
CA ALA A 13 0.59 -1.29 -21.72
C ALA A 13 0.01 -2.64 -21.27
N ILE A 14 -0.64 -3.36 -22.19
CA ILE A 14 -1.11 -4.72 -21.91
C ILE A 14 0.07 -5.65 -21.60
N THR A 15 -0.14 -6.60 -20.72
CA THR A 15 0.88 -7.60 -20.41
C THR A 15 0.91 -8.71 -21.48
N PRO A 16 2.02 -9.45 -21.63
CA PRO A 16 2.06 -10.59 -22.55
C PRO A 16 1.00 -11.67 -22.23
N GLY A 17 0.63 -11.83 -20.96
CA GLY A 17 -0.42 -12.76 -20.54
C GLY A 17 -1.80 -12.32 -21.03
N GLU A 18 -2.12 -11.03 -20.88
CA GLU A 18 -3.36 -10.45 -21.40
C GLU A 18 -3.42 -10.49 -22.92
N TYR A 19 -2.32 -10.16 -23.60
CA TYR A 19 -2.23 -10.28 -25.05
C TYR A 19 -2.51 -11.72 -25.51
N THR A 20 -1.95 -12.70 -24.82
CA THR A 20 -2.17 -14.12 -25.12
C THR A 20 -3.61 -14.55 -24.81
N GLN A 21 -4.24 -14.03 -23.75
CA GLN A 21 -5.66 -14.28 -23.47
C GLN A 21 -6.59 -13.67 -24.51
N LEU A 22 -6.27 -12.48 -25.02
CA LEU A 22 -7.06 -11.81 -26.06
C LEU A 22 -6.93 -12.53 -27.41
N THR A 23 -5.69 -12.77 -27.84
CA THR A 23 -5.40 -13.42 -29.14
C THR A 23 -5.74 -14.91 -29.14
N GLY A 24 -5.66 -15.58 -28.00
CA GLY A 24 -6.04 -17.00 -27.85
C GLY A 24 -7.53 -17.27 -28.00
N ARG A 25 -8.38 -16.24 -28.08
CA ARG A 25 -9.80 -16.37 -28.47
C ARG A 25 -9.99 -16.49 -29.98
N ALA A 26 -8.96 -16.22 -30.78
CA ALA A 26 -9.02 -16.37 -32.22
C ALA A 26 -8.91 -17.85 -32.61
N GLY A 27 -9.83 -18.30 -33.47
CA GLY A 27 -9.93 -19.70 -33.91
C GLY A 27 -10.97 -20.48 -33.11
N ARG A 28 -11.97 -21.03 -33.81
CA ARG A 28 -13.04 -21.83 -33.22
C ARG A 28 -12.64 -23.30 -33.23
N ARG A 29 -12.69 -23.91 -32.04
CA ARG A 29 -12.35 -25.31 -31.84
C ARG A 29 -13.16 -26.23 -32.75
N GLY A 30 -12.47 -27.02 -33.57
CA GLY A 30 -13.08 -28.01 -34.47
C GLY A 30 -13.62 -27.44 -35.78
N ILE A 31 -13.49 -26.13 -36.02
CA ILE A 31 -13.91 -25.49 -37.28
C ILE A 31 -12.70 -24.88 -37.99
N ASP A 32 -11.93 -24.06 -37.26
CA ASP A 32 -10.82 -23.32 -37.83
C ASP A 32 -9.50 -24.09 -37.57
N ILE A 33 -8.67 -24.26 -38.60
CA ILE A 33 -7.34 -24.88 -38.51
C ILE A 33 -6.33 -23.90 -37.89
N GLU A 34 -6.54 -22.60 -38.13
CA GLU A 34 -5.67 -21.52 -37.68
C GLU A 34 -6.50 -20.36 -37.10
N GLY A 35 -6.00 -19.74 -36.04
CA GLY A 35 -6.55 -18.53 -35.45
C GLY A 35 -5.74 -17.31 -35.89
N ASN A 36 -6.38 -16.34 -36.55
CA ASN A 36 -5.73 -15.12 -37.00
C ASN A 36 -6.00 -13.97 -36.03
N ALA A 37 -4.94 -13.30 -35.58
CA ALA A 37 -5.01 -12.09 -34.77
C ALA A 37 -4.24 -10.95 -35.45
N VAL A 38 -4.86 -9.78 -35.54
CA VAL A 38 -4.28 -8.60 -36.22
C VAL A 38 -4.10 -7.48 -35.20
N VAL A 39 -2.87 -6.96 -35.11
CA VAL A 39 -2.55 -5.76 -34.33
C VAL A 39 -2.53 -4.57 -35.28
N LEU A 40 -3.38 -3.59 -35.02
CA LEU A 40 -3.36 -2.34 -35.78
C LEU A 40 -2.14 -1.52 -35.37
N TRP A 41 -1.33 -1.14 -36.35
CA TRP A 41 -0.18 -0.28 -36.14
C TRP A 41 -0.62 1.14 -35.75
N ASN A 42 0.14 1.77 -34.86
CA ASN A 42 0.07 3.19 -34.56
C ASN A 42 1.48 3.71 -34.22
N GLU A 43 1.65 5.04 -34.20
CA GLU A 43 2.96 5.66 -33.94
C GLU A 43 3.52 5.39 -32.54
N THR A 44 2.68 4.98 -31.58
CA THR A 44 3.07 4.71 -30.20
C THR A 44 3.45 3.26 -29.93
N ILE A 45 3.25 2.35 -30.90
CA ILE A 45 3.58 0.93 -30.81
C ILE A 45 4.71 0.61 -31.79
N ASP A 46 5.89 0.35 -31.26
CA ASP A 46 6.98 -0.19 -32.07
C ASP A 46 6.82 -1.69 -32.33
N SER A 47 7.46 -2.19 -33.39
CA SER A 47 7.41 -3.60 -33.77
C SER A 47 8.07 -4.53 -32.75
N GLY A 48 9.07 -4.03 -32.01
CA GLY A 48 9.77 -4.79 -30.98
C GLY A 48 8.89 -5.13 -29.79
N THR A 49 8.07 -4.18 -29.34
CA THR A 49 7.10 -4.34 -28.25
C THR A 49 6.04 -5.35 -28.62
N ALA A 50 5.48 -5.25 -29.84
CA ALA A 50 4.51 -6.22 -30.34
C ALA A 50 5.11 -7.64 -30.44
N ALA A 51 6.34 -7.78 -30.95
CA ALA A 51 7.05 -9.05 -31.00
C ALA A 51 7.35 -9.61 -29.59
N GLY A 52 7.69 -8.75 -28.63
CA GLY A 52 7.89 -9.12 -27.23
C GLY A 52 6.63 -9.68 -26.57
N LEU A 53 5.47 -9.05 -26.81
CA LEU A 53 4.17 -9.53 -26.34
C LEU A 53 3.84 -10.92 -26.92
N ALA A 54 4.07 -11.11 -28.23
CA ALA A 54 3.73 -12.34 -28.93
C ALA A 54 4.69 -13.51 -28.63
N SER A 55 5.97 -13.23 -28.33
CA SER A 55 7.01 -14.24 -28.10
C SER A 55 7.07 -14.73 -26.66
N THR A 56 6.60 -13.95 -25.68
CA THR A 56 6.63 -14.33 -24.27
C THR A 56 5.69 -15.51 -24.01
N ARG A 57 6.19 -16.56 -23.35
CA ARG A 57 5.44 -17.79 -23.00
C ARG A 57 5.29 -18.03 -21.50
N THR A 58 5.94 -17.21 -20.68
CA THR A 58 5.93 -17.33 -19.21
C THR A 58 5.35 -16.07 -18.59
N TYR A 59 4.28 -16.22 -17.81
CA TYR A 59 3.59 -15.11 -17.16
C TYR A 59 3.72 -15.26 -15.64
N PRO A 60 4.60 -14.48 -14.97
CA PRO A 60 4.77 -14.61 -13.53
C PRO A 60 3.49 -14.15 -12.82
N LEU A 61 2.92 -15.03 -12.00
CA LEU A 61 1.83 -14.66 -11.10
C LEU A 61 2.39 -13.74 -10.02
N ARG A 62 1.94 -12.49 -9.96
CA ARG A 62 2.31 -11.54 -8.90
C ARG A 62 1.18 -11.45 -7.89
N SER A 63 1.50 -11.62 -6.61
CA SER A 63 0.55 -11.41 -5.53
C SER A 63 0.20 -9.93 -5.42
N SER A 64 -1.10 -9.62 -5.42
CA SER A 64 -1.63 -8.28 -5.08
C SER A 64 -2.09 -8.20 -3.61
N PHE A 65 -1.74 -9.20 -2.80
CA PHE A 65 -2.18 -9.28 -1.41
C PHE A 65 -1.61 -8.14 -0.56
N SER A 66 -2.48 -7.45 0.15
CA SER A 66 -2.16 -6.44 1.16
C SER A 66 -3.17 -6.56 2.32
N PRO A 67 -2.74 -6.40 3.58
CA PRO A 67 -3.64 -6.45 4.71
C PRO A 67 -4.59 -5.24 4.72
N THR A 68 -5.90 -5.48 4.91
CA THR A 68 -6.92 -4.43 5.09
C THR A 68 -7.35 -4.33 6.55
N TYR A 69 -8.10 -3.28 6.92
CA TYR A 69 -8.61 -3.09 8.28
C TYR A 69 -9.58 -4.19 8.70
N ASN A 70 -10.60 -4.49 7.88
CA ASN A 70 -11.53 -5.59 8.13
C ASN A 70 -10.79 -6.93 8.29
N MET A 71 -9.86 -7.24 7.39
CA MET A 71 -9.11 -8.49 7.44
C MET A 71 -8.28 -8.57 8.72
N SER A 72 -7.58 -7.48 9.07
CA SER A 72 -6.74 -7.43 10.27
C SER A 72 -7.57 -7.60 11.54
N ALA A 73 -8.73 -6.94 11.63
CA ALA A 73 -9.67 -7.13 12.72
C ALA A 73 -10.21 -8.57 12.77
N ASN A 74 -10.56 -9.17 11.64
CA ASN A 74 -11.01 -10.57 11.56
C ASN A 74 -9.91 -11.56 11.99
N LEU A 75 -8.66 -11.30 11.62
CA LEU A 75 -7.52 -12.13 12.06
C LEU A 75 -7.34 -12.05 13.58
N ILE A 76 -7.40 -10.86 14.18
CA ILE A 76 -7.34 -10.70 15.64
C ILE A 76 -8.55 -11.34 16.35
N SER A 77 -9.72 -11.33 15.73
CA SER A 77 -10.90 -11.98 16.30
C SER A 77 -10.77 -13.51 16.35
N ARG A 78 -10.10 -14.10 15.37
CA ARG A 78 -9.98 -15.57 15.21
C ARG A 78 -8.70 -16.12 15.80
N PHE A 79 -7.64 -15.32 15.80
CA PHE A 79 -6.29 -15.67 16.24
C PHE A 79 -5.75 -14.54 17.11
N ASN A 80 -4.80 -14.83 18.00
CA ASN A 80 -4.08 -13.75 18.68
C ASN A 80 -3.18 -12.97 17.69
N ARG A 81 -2.71 -11.80 18.12
CA ARG A 81 -1.86 -10.91 17.30
C ARG A 81 -0.63 -11.62 16.73
N GLU A 82 0.03 -12.44 17.51
CA GLU A 82 1.27 -13.13 17.11
C GLU A 82 1.02 -14.18 16.01
N LEU A 83 -0.04 -14.98 16.17
CA LEU A 83 -0.45 -15.97 15.19
C LEU A 83 -0.94 -15.31 13.89
N ALA A 84 -1.73 -14.23 13.99
CA ALA A 84 -2.16 -13.44 12.84
C ALA A 84 -0.95 -12.90 12.06
N ARG A 85 0.03 -12.33 12.77
CA ARG A 85 1.26 -11.81 12.19
C ARG A 85 2.08 -12.91 11.51
N THR A 86 2.20 -14.07 12.13
CA THR A 86 2.91 -15.24 11.56
C THR A 86 2.21 -15.77 10.30
N SER A 87 0.88 -15.85 10.31
CA SER A 87 0.11 -16.27 9.13
C SER A 87 0.32 -15.32 7.95
N LEU A 88 0.43 -14.02 8.19
CA LEU A 88 0.70 -13.02 7.15
C LEU A 88 2.14 -13.11 6.62
N ALA A 89 3.10 -13.45 7.48
CA ALA A 89 4.48 -13.73 7.08
C ALA A 89 4.59 -14.96 6.17
N ALA A 90 3.65 -15.90 6.24
CA ALA A 90 3.57 -17.07 5.35
C ALA A 90 2.79 -16.79 4.03
N SER A 91 2.37 -15.56 3.78
CA SER A 91 1.58 -15.21 2.58
C SER A 91 2.39 -15.34 1.28
N PHE A 92 1.71 -15.57 0.15
CA PHE A 92 2.36 -15.64 -1.16
C PHE A 92 3.07 -14.32 -1.54
N ALA A 93 2.52 -13.17 -1.14
CA ALA A 93 3.19 -11.88 -1.31
C ALA A 93 4.53 -11.85 -0.57
N GLN A 94 4.55 -12.31 0.69
CA GLN A 94 5.78 -12.36 1.48
C GLN A 94 6.78 -13.35 0.90
N PHE A 95 6.34 -14.54 0.48
CA PHE A 95 7.19 -15.51 -0.21
C PHE A 95 7.88 -14.92 -1.46
N GLN A 96 7.16 -14.13 -2.26
CA GLN A 96 7.74 -13.48 -3.43
C GLN A 96 8.76 -12.41 -3.06
N ALA A 97 8.50 -11.62 -2.03
CA ALA A 97 9.43 -10.63 -1.52
C ALA A 97 10.71 -11.29 -0.94
N ASP A 98 10.55 -12.39 -0.22
CA ASP A 98 11.64 -13.21 0.33
C ASP A 98 12.49 -13.84 -0.78
N ARG A 99 11.85 -14.33 -1.84
CA ARG A 99 12.59 -14.86 -3.00
C ARG A 99 13.38 -13.78 -3.72
N ALA A 100 12.85 -12.56 -3.80
CA ALA A 100 13.51 -11.43 -4.47
C ALA A 100 14.80 -10.98 -3.76
N VAL A 101 14.98 -11.32 -2.47
CA VAL A 101 16.18 -10.96 -1.71
C VAL A 101 17.24 -12.05 -1.67
N VAL A 102 16.96 -13.29 -2.09
CA VAL A 102 17.92 -14.42 -2.05
C VAL A 102 19.24 -14.08 -2.74
N GLY A 103 19.20 -13.33 -3.85
CA GLY A 103 20.40 -12.84 -4.53
C GLY A 103 21.24 -11.92 -3.65
N LEU A 104 20.60 -11.03 -2.88
CA LEU A 104 21.26 -10.14 -1.92
C LEU A 104 21.87 -10.93 -0.77
N THR A 105 21.16 -11.93 -0.23
CA THR A 105 21.69 -12.82 0.82
C THR A 105 22.93 -13.58 0.33
N LYS A 106 22.91 -14.09 -0.91
CA LYS A 106 24.07 -14.76 -1.52
C LYS A 106 25.24 -13.79 -1.72
N GLN A 107 24.95 -12.53 -2.05
CA GLN A 107 25.97 -11.48 -2.16
C GLN A 107 26.59 -11.17 -0.79
N ILE A 108 25.79 -11.00 0.26
CA ILE A 108 26.26 -10.79 1.63
C ILE A 108 27.19 -11.91 2.04
N GLY A 109 26.78 -13.18 1.86
CA GLY A 109 27.61 -14.33 2.23
C GLY A 109 28.93 -14.43 1.45
N LYS A 110 28.98 -13.92 0.21
CA LYS A 110 30.25 -13.80 -0.53
C LYS A 110 31.12 -12.67 0.04
N SER A 111 30.52 -11.52 0.30
CA SER A 111 31.20 -10.37 0.91
C SER A 111 31.73 -10.70 2.30
N ASP A 112 31.00 -11.45 3.13
CA ASP A 112 31.43 -11.84 4.47
C ASP A 112 32.69 -12.71 4.45
N LYS A 113 32.81 -13.61 3.47
CA LYS A 113 34.04 -14.40 3.24
C LYS A 113 35.22 -13.50 2.88
N LEU A 114 35.01 -12.52 2.00
CA LEU A 114 36.05 -11.55 1.62
C LEU A 114 36.42 -10.63 2.77
N ILE A 115 35.44 -10.21 3.59
CA ILE A 115 35.66 -9.43 4.81
C ILE A 115 36.53 -10.23 5.77
N ALA A 116 36.21 -11.51 6.02
CA ALA A 116 37.01 -12.37 6.88
C ALA A 116 38.45 -12.52 6.37
N GLN A 117 38.62 -12.69 5.05
CA GLN A 117 39.94 -12.72 4.41
C GLN A 117 40.69 -11.39 4.60
N TYR A 118 40.05 -10.24 4.38
CA TYR A 118 40.68 -8.93 4.60
C TYR A 118 41.02 -8.67 6.06
N VAL A 119 40.20 -9.13 7.00
CA VAL A 119 40.51 -9.04 8.44
C VAL A 119 41.79 -9.82 8.72
N GLN A 120 41.87 -11.07 8.26
CA GLN A 120 43.06 -11.91 8.45
C GLN A 120 44.31 -11.32 7.77
N GLU A 121 44.20 -10.84 6.53
CA GLU A 121 45.32 -10.21 5.79
C GLU A 121 45.76 -8.87 6.40
N SER A 122 44.89 -8.23 7.19
CA SER A 122 45.21 -6.98 7.89
C SER A 122 45.77 -7.19 9.30
N GLU A 123 45.85 -8.43 9.78
CA GLU A 123 46.46 -8.72 11.07
C GLU A 123 47.98 -8.54 11.02
N CYS A 124 48.52 -7.83 12.01
CA CYS A 124 49.95 -7.69 12.19
C CYS A 124 50.38 -8.35 13.51
N HIS A 125 51.69 -8.33 13.77
CA HIS A 125 52.28 -8.84 15.01
C HIS A 125 51.77 -8.15 16.29
N LEU A 126 51.08 -7.00 16.18
CA LEU A 126 50.48 -6.25 17.30
C LEU A 126 48.96 -6.46 17.42
N GLY A 127 48.35 -7.29 16.56
CA GLY A 127 46.92 -7.57 16.54
C GLY A 127 46.23 -7.13 15.25
N ASN A 128 44.89 -7.06 15.31
CA ASN A 128 44.07 -6.66 14.17
C ASN A 128 43.86 -5.15 14.10
N PHE A 129 43.64 -4.65 12.88
CA PHE A 129 43.47 -3.22 12.59
C PHE A 129 42.05 -2.71 12.82
N LYS A 130 41.16 -3.47 13.47
CA LYS A 130 39.73 -3.14 13.57
C LYS A 130 39.49 -1.82 14.33
N ASN A 131 40.06 -1.69 15.53
CA ASN A 131 39.92 -0.48 16.34
C ASN A 131 40.65 0.71 15.71
N TYR A 132 41.86 0.47 15.20
CA TYR A 132 42.63 1.48 14.46
C TYR A 132 41.84 2.07 13.28
N MET A 133 41.13 1.22 12.53
CA MET A 133 40.30 1.66 11.40
C MET A 133 39.00 2.33 11.82
N SER A 134 38.33 1.88 12.88
CA SER A 134 37.12 2.54 13.37
C SER A 134 37.40 4.00 13.73
N TYR A 135 38.53 4.28 14.39
CA TYR A 135 38.96 5.66 14.67
C TYR A 135 39.16 6.48 13.38
N ARG A 136 39.81 5.92 12.34
CA ARG A 136 40.01 6.60 11.05
C ARG A 136 38.67 6.89 10.35
N VAL A 137 37.73 5.95 10.37
CA VAL A 137 36.40 6.13 9.77
C VAL A 137 35.60 7.18 10.51
N GLU A 138 35.59 7.16 11.83
CA GLU A 138 34.88 8.14 12.66
C GLU A 138 35.43 9.56 12.46
N ILE A 139 36.76 9.72 12.46
CA ILE A 139 37.39 11.02 12.15
C ILE A 139 36.94 11.52 10.78
N LYS A 140 37.02 10.67 9.74
CA LYS A 140 36.62 11.03 8.38
C LYS A 140 35.13 11.33 8.26
N ALA A 141 34.28 10.66 9.05
CA ALA A 141 32.84 10.92 9.09
C ALA A 141 32.53 12.28 9.71
N ILE A 142 33.16 12.63 10.83
CA ILE A 142 33.01 13.94 11.48
C ILE A 142 33.54 15.06 10.57
N GLU A 143 34.70 14.86 9.93
CA GLU A 143 35.25 15.84 8.97
C GLU A 143 34.29 16.08 7.80
N ARG A 144 33.67 15.03 7.25
CA ARG A 144 32.64 15.16 6.21
C ARG A 144 31.38 15.86 6.70
N GLU A 145 30.93 15.57 7.92
CA GLU A 145 29.75 16.20 8.51
C GLU A 145 29.97 17.71 8.69
N VAL A 146 31.14 18.11 9.20
CA VAL A 146 31.54 19.51 9.35
C VAL A 146 31.55 20.25 8.00
N VAL A 147 32.02 19.60 6.94
CA VAL A 147 31.99 20.16 5.58
C VAL A 147 30.57 20.24 5.03
N ALA A 148 29.77 19.17 5.17
CA ALA A 148 28.42 19.07 4.62
C ALA A 148 27.42 20.02 5.30
N GLN A 149 27.53 20.21 6.62
CA GLN A 149 26.68 21.12 7.38
C GLN A 149 27.17 22.58 7.35
N GLY A 150 28.19 22.90 6.54
CA GLY A 150 28.64 24.27 6.32
C GLY A 150 27.52 25.22 5.87
N ARG A 151 27.64 26.52 6.19
CA ARG A 151 26.71 27.67 5.95
C ARG A 151 25.22 27.49 6.37
N ASN A 152 24.64 26.29 6.35
CA ASN A 152 23.21 26.00 6.55
C ASN A 152 22.90 25.31 7.89
N TYR A 153 23.83 25.30 8.87
CA TYR A 153 23.58 24.76 10.20
C TYR A 153 22.56 25.63 10.97
N ARG A 154 21.44 25.02 11.39
CA ARG A 154 20.31 25.71 12.05
C ARG A 154 20.50 25.93 13.57
N GLY A 155 21.65 25.58 14.16
CA GLY A 155 21.93 25.71 15.60
C GLY A 155 23.16 26.56 15.93
N ASN A 156 23.66 26.45 17.17
CA ASN A 156 24.88 27.14 17.60
C ASN A 156 26.14 26.56 16.91
N ARG A 157 26.51 27.17 15.78
CA ARG A 157 27.62 26.70 14.94
C ARG A 157 28.96 26.65 15.67
N LYS A 158 29.23 27.61 16.57
CA LYS A 158 30.50 27.67 17.29
C LYS A 158 30.67 26.48 18.23
N GLU A 159 29.58 26.10 18.88
CA GLU A 159 29.52 24.94 19.77
C GLU A 159 29.60 23.62 19.00
N PHE A 160 28.89 23.49 17.88
CA PHE A 160 28.99 22.32 16.99
C PHE A 160 30.42 22.08 16.49
N LEU A 161 31.09 23.14 16.01
CA LEU A 161 32.47 23.05 15.53
C LEU A 161 33.43 22.66 16.66
N LYS A 162 33.30 23.29 17.83
CA LYS A 162 34.12 22.97 19.00
C LYS A 162 33.94 21.51 19.43
N ASN A 163 32.70 21.03 19.55
CA ASN A 163 32.41 19.64 19.92
C ASN A 163 32.96 18.65 18.88
N SER A 164 32.90 18.99 17.59
CA SER A 164 33.46 18.18 16.52
C SER A 164 34.99 18.11 16.59
N GLU A 165 35.65 19.24 16.87
CA GLU A 165 37.09 19.34 17.04
C GLU A 165 37.58 18.58 18.28
N ASP A 166 36.87 18.69 19.40
CA ASP A 166 37.16 17.97 20.65
C ASP A 166 37.08 16.45 20.42
N ARG A 167 36.05 15.97 19.70
CA ARG A 167 35.89 14.55 19.32
C ARG A 167 36.97 14.06 18.36
N ILE A 168 37.34 14.86 17.34
CA ILE A 168 38.45 14.50 16.45
C ILE A 168 39.75 14.40 17.24
N THR A 169 39.96 15.31 18.20
CA THR A 169 41.17 15.32 19.04
C THR A 169 41.23 14.10 19.95
N SER A 170 40.12 13.71 20.58
CA SER A 170 40.06 12.48 21.37
C SER A 170 40.30 11.24 20.52
N LEU A 171 39.63 11.10 19.36
CA LEU A 171 39.81 9.97 18.45
C LEU A 171 41.25 9.87 17.93
N ARG A 172 41.91 11.00 17.64
CA ARG A 172 43.33 11.03 17.25
C ARG A 172 44.25 10.58 18.38
N LYS A 173 43.90 10.87 19.64
CA LYS A 173 44.65 10.39 20.80
C LYS A 173 44.50 8.87 20.94
N ASP A 174 43.27 8.37 20.87
CA ASP A 174 42.98 6.93 20.99
C ASP A 174 43.64 6.13 19.84
N MET A 175 43.57 6.67 18.62
CA MET A 175 44.24 6.09 17.44
C MET A 175 45.77 6.07 17.56
N LYS A 176 46.38 7.00 18.30
CA LYS A 176 47.85 7.00 18.55
C LYS A 176 48.26 6.01 19.63
N SER A 177 47.38 5.76 20.61
CA SER A 177 47.62 4.75 21.65
C SER A 177 47.33 3.32 21.21
N ASP A 178 46.63 3.14 20.08
CA ASP A 178 46.36 1.80 19.54
C ASP A 178 47.68 1.08 19.18
N PRO A 179 47.88 -0.19 19.59
CA PRO A 179 49.09 -0.95 19.30
C PRO A 179 49.45 -0.97 17.81
N CYS A 180 48.47 -1.08 16.93
CA CYS A 180 48.69 -1.14 15.48
C CYS A 180 49.20 0.19 14.90
N HIS A 181 49.13 1.30 15.65
CA HIS A 181 49.70 2.60 15.23
C HIS A 181 51.22 2.53 15.02
N GLN A 182 51.91 1.65 15.76
CA GLN A 182 53.36 1.48 15.73
C GLN A 182 53.84 0.45 14.70
N CYS A 183 52.91 -0.15 13.93
CA CYS A 183 53.25 -1.13 12.90
C CYS A 183 54.12 -0.49 11.79
N PRO A 184 55.26 -1.09 11.39
CA PRO A 184 56.09 -0.56 10.29
C PRO A 184 55.35 -0.53 8.95
N GLU A 185 54.47 -1.51 8.71
CA GLU A 185 53.65 -1.62 7.50
C GLU A 185 52.20 -1.13 7.71
N ARG A 186 51.99 -0.20 8.66
CA ARG A 186 50.67 0.28 9.07
C ARG A 186 49.76 0.68 7.91
N GLU A 187 50.28 1.44 6.94
CA GLU A 187 49.46 1.89 5.81
C GLU A 187 49.06 0.75 4.86
N ALA A 188 49.86 -0.32 4.76
CA ALA A 188 49.50 -1.49 3.96
C ALA A 188 48.36 -2.27 4.62
N HIS A 189 48.49 -2.60 5.91
CA HIS A 189 47.43 -3.26 6.68
C HIS A 189 46.16 -2.39 6.77
N ALA A 190 46.30 -1.08 6.98
CA ALA A 190 45.17 -0.16 7.03
C ALA A 190 44.41 -0.09 5.69
N ARG A 191 45.10 -0.14 4.54
CA ARG A 191 44.44 -0.20 3.22
C ARG A 191 43.64 -1.49 3.03
N ILE A 192 44.13 -2.62 3.53
CA ILE A 192 43.42 -3.91 3.47
C ILE A 192 42.19 -3.85 4.40
N ALA A 193 42.37 -3.38 5.62
CA ALA A 193 41.28 -3.20 6.58
C ALA A 193 40.20 -2.22 6.07
N GLU A 194 40.58 -1.12 5.40
CA GLU A 194 39.64 -0.18 4.77
C GLU A 194 38.77 -0.86 3.69
N LYS A 195 39.32 -1.80 2.92
CA LYS A 195 38.54 -2.60 1.95
C LYS A 195 37.50 -3.47 2.67
N GLY A 196 37.89 -4.12 3.77
CA GLY A 196 36.99 -4.91 4.62
C GLY A 196 35.85 -4.08 5.20
N GLU A 197 36.16 -2.93 5.81
CA GLU A 197 35.15 -2.03 6.37
C GLU A 197 34.21 -1.43 5.31
N ARG A 198 34.72 -1.15 4.10
CA ARG A 198 33.86 -0.71 2.98
C ARG A 198 32.83 -1.79 2.63
N LEU A 199 33.28 -3.04 2.47
CA LEU A 199 32.38 -4.17 2.21
C LEU A 199 31.40 -4.40 3.37
N GLN A 200 31.82 -4.23 4.62
CA GLN A 200 30.91 -4.31 5.76
C GLN A 200 29.81 -3.24 5.69
N ARG A 201 30.14 -2.00 5.34
CA ARG A 201 29.13 -0.94 5.15
C ARG A 201 28.18 -1.24 3.99
N GLU A 202 28.69 -1.80 2.89
CA GLU A 202 27.86 -2.27 1.78
C GLU A 202 26.93 -3.41 2.21
N ASN A 203 27.43 -4.37 2.99
CA ASN A 203 26.65 -5.46 3.57
C ASN A 203 25.56 -4.95 4.51
N LEU A 204 25.84 -3.96 5.38
CA LEU A 204 24.81 -3.33 6.21
C LEU A 204 23.69 -2.69 5.37
N GLY A 205 24.05 -2.02 4.27
CA GLY A 205 23.07 -1.49 3.32
C GLY A 205 22.27 -2.59 2.61
N LEU A 206 22.89 -3.72 2.29
CA LEU A 206 22.21 -4.90 1.74
C LEU A 206 21.25 -5.51 2.75
N ILE A 207 21.69 -5.72 4.00
CA ILE A 207 20.88 -6.27 5.10
C ILE A 207 19.64 -5.40 5.31
N LYS A 208 19.80 -4.08 5.40
CA LYS A 208 18.66 -3.16 5.53
C LYS A 208 17.67 -3.30 4.38
N ARG A 209 18.16 -3.38 3.12
CA ARG A 209 17.29 -3.62 1.95
C ARG A 209 16.57 -4.96 1.99
N ILE A 210 17.18 -5.99 2.59
CA ILE A 210 16.55 -7.28 2.82
C ILE A 210 15.41 -7.12 3.83
N GLU A 211 15.69 -6.56 5.01
CA GLU A 211 14.71 -6.35 6.08
C GLU A 211 13.53 -5.46 5.66
N ASP A 212 13.79 -4.49 4.79
CA ASP A 212 12.77 -3.61 4.22
C ASP A 212 11.86 -4.36 3.21
N ARG A 213 12.30 -5.49 2.65
CA ARG A 213 11.52 -6.30 1.69
C ARG A 213 10.87 -7.53 2.33
N THR A 214 11.54 -8.21 3.26
CA THR A 214 11.10 -9.50 3.82
C THR A 214 10.09 -9.41 4.96
N ASN A 215 9.75 -8.19 5.40
CA ASN A 215 8.81 -8.00 6.51
C ASN A 215 7.76 -6.92 6.21
N VAL A 216 7.54 -6.58 4.94
CA VAL A 216 6.61 -5.52 4.56
C VAL A 216 5.20 -5.85 5.05
N ILE A 217 4.70 -7.05 4.76
CA ILE A 217 3.32 -7.41 5.07
C ILE A 217 3.08 -7.47 6.60
N PRO A 218 3.92 -8.15 7.41
CA PRO A 218 3.80 -8.10 8.87
C PRO A 218 3.92 -6.68 9.46
N LYS A 219 4.86 -5.85 8.95
CA LYS A 219 5.01 -4.46 9.41
C LYS A 219 3.77 -3.62 9.09
N THR A 220 3.17 -3.80 7.91
CA THR A 220 1.91 -3.12 7.54
C THR A 220 0.77 -3.56 8.45
N PHE A 221 0.66 -4.85 8.75
CA PHE A 221 -0.32 -5.35 9.73
C PHE A 221 -0.11 -4.72 11.12
N ASP A 222 1.12 -4.67 11.62
CA ASP A 222 1.42 -4.04 12.91
C ASP A 222 0.99 -2.56 12.94
N ARG A 223 1.21 -1.81 11.86
CA ARG A 223 0.75 -0.42 11.71
C ARG A 223 -0.78 -0.31 11.69
N ILE A 224 -1.46 -1.20 10.97
CA ILE A 224 -2.93 -1.27 10.95
C ILE A 224 -3.46 -1.52 12.37
N ILE A 225 -2.87 -2.45 13.12
CA ILE A 225 -3.24 -2.70 14.52
C ILE A 225 -3.06 -1.43 15.36
N SER A 226 -1.97 -0.67 15.18
CA SER A 226 -1.77 0.59 15.88
C SER A 226 -2.88 1.62 15.57
N VAL A 227 -3.29 1.78 14.31
CA VAL A 227 -4.42 2.65 13.95
C VAL A 227 -5.72 2.16 14.60
N LEU A 228 -5.99 0.86 14.55
CA LEU A 228 -7.19 0.29 15.17
C LEU A 228 -7.18 0.42 16.70
N THR A 229 -6.02 0.40 17.34
CA THR A 229 -5.88 0.68 18.77
C THR A 229 -6.15 2.16 19.09
N GLU A 230 -5.58 3.08 18.30
CA GLU A 230 -5.80 4.53 18.45
C GLU A 230 -7.28 4.91 18.31
N LEU A 231 -7.99 4.28 17.36
CA LEU A 231 -9.42 4.47 17.13
C LEU A 231 -10.32 3.63 18.06
N GLU A 232 -9.74 2.93 19.04
CA GLU A 232 -10.43 2.08 20.01
C GLU A 232 -11.26 0.93 19.40
N TYR A 233 -10.87 0.43 18.23
CA TYR A 233 -11.38 -0.83 17.67
C TYR A 233 -10.74 -2.05 18.32
N ILE A 234 -9.53 -1.89 18.86
CA ILE A 234 -8.79 -2.92 19.57
C ILE A 234 -8.36 -2.38 20.93
N LYS A 235 -8.60 -3.14 21.99
CA LYS A 235 -8.13 -2.84 23.35
C LYS A 235 -7.63 -4.12 24.01
N ASN A 236 -6.44 -4.08 24.61
CA ASN A 236 -5.80 -5.25 25.23
C ASN A 236 -5.74 -6.47 24.30
N ASP A 237 -5.34 -6.27 23.04
CA ASP A 237 -5.29 -7.29 21.97
C ASP A 237 -6.63 -8.02 21.69
N ALA A 238 -7.77 -7.43 22.08
CA ALA A 238 -9.10 -7.93 21.78
C ALA A 238 -9.94 -6.88 21.04
N LEU A 239 -10.88 -7.35 20.22
CA LEU A 239 -11.83 -6.46 19.53
C LEU A 239 -12.81 -5.83 20.51
N THR A 240 -13.01 -4.52 20.38
CA THR A 240 -14.12 -3.81 21.02
C THR A 240 -15.42 -4.05 20.24
N GLU A 241 -16.55 -3.50 20.69
CA GLU A 241 -17.81 -3.56 19.92
C GLU A 241 -17.67 -2.89 18.55
N ASN A 242 -16.96 -1.75 18.46
CA ASN A 242 -16.62 -1.11 17.19
C ASN A 242 -15.73 -2.03 16.33
N GLY A 243 -14.75 -2.70 16.95
CA GLY A 243 -13.96 -3.77 16.34
C GLY A 243 -14.82 -4.84 15.67
N LYS A 244 -15.83 -5.34 16.38
CA LYS A 244 -16.76 -6.36 15.87
C LYS A 244 -17.65 -5.83 14.74
N ILE A 245 -18.04 -4.56 14.78
CA ILE A 245 -18.78 -3.90 13.69
C ILE A 245 -17.91 -3.88 12.41
N LEU A 246 -16.66 -3.44 12.52
CA LEU A 246 -15.71 -3.38 11.39
C LEU A 246 -15.54 -4.76 10.72
N THR A 247 -15.46 -5.86 11.47
CA THR A 247 -15.31 -7.21 10.90
C THR A 247 -16.43 -7.65 9.95
N LYS A 248 -17.58 -6.96 9.99
CA LYS A 248 -18.76 -7.27 9.19
C LYS A 248 -18.87 -6.43 7.91
N ILE A 249 -18.00 -5.43 7.73
CA ILE A 249 -18.02 -4.51 6.59
C ILE A 249 -16.94 -4.93 5.60
N TYR A 250 -17.36 -5.49 4.47
CA TYR A 250 -16.52 -5.91 3.35
C TYR A 250 -16.61 -4.88 2.23
N ALA A 251 -15.86 -3.79 2.40
CA ALA A 251 -15.75 -2.71 1.44
C ALA A 251 -14.31 -2.18 1.40
N GLU A 252 -13.92 -1.50 0.33
CA GLU A 252 -12.61 -0.84 0.23
C GLU A 252 -12.44 0.27 1.29
N THR A 253 -13.53 0.98 1.57
CA THR A 253 -13.65 2.07 2.54
C THR A 253 -14.19 1.58 3.89
N ASP A 254 -13.88 0.33 4.28
CA ASP A 254 -14.39 -0.34 5.49
C ASP A 254 -14.24 0.47 6.78
N LEU A 255 -13.04 0.99 7.08
CA LEU A 255 -12.77 1.80 8.26
C LEU A 255 -13.55 3.13 8.23
N LEU A 256 -13.60 3.84 7.10
CA LEU A 256 -14.43 5.03 6.94
C LEU A 256 -15.91 4.73 7.21
N ILE A 257 -16.47 3.68 6.61
CA ILE A 257 -17.87 3.27 6.82
C ILE A 257 -18.12 2.95 8.29
N SER A 258 -17.16 2.27 8.93
CA SER A 258 -17.23 1.98 10.36
C SER A 258 -17.18 3.25 11.23
N GLU A 259 -16.35 4.23 10.88
CA GLU A 259 -16.26 5.50 11.60
C GLU A 259 -17.51 6.36 11.46
N ILE A 260 -18.10 6.46 10.27
CA ILE A 260 -19.35 7.22 10.09
C ILE A 260 -20.52 6.57 10.81
N LEU A 261 -20.51 5.23 10.96
CA LEU A 261 -21.42 4.51 11.86
C LEU A 261 -21.13 4.89 13.32
N ARG A 262 -19.90 4.71 13.80
CA ARG A 262 -19.51 5.00 15.19
C ARG A 262 -19.89 6.43 15.59
N LYS A 263 -19.66 7.41 14.71
CA LYS A 263 -19.99 8.84 14.91
C LYS A 263 -21.48 9.17 14.75
N GLY A 264 -22.32 8.20 14.37
CA GLY A 264 -23.76 8.37 14.23
C GLY A 264 -24.17 9.24 13.04
N ILE A 265 -23.32 9.42 12.04
CA ILE A 265 -23.60 10.27 10.86
C ILE A 265 -24.77 9.71 10.04
N LEU A 266 -24.93 8.39 10.06
CA LEU A 266 -26.01 7.70 9.35
C LEU A 266 -27.32 7.65 10.14
N ASN A 267 -27.31 8.08 11.41
CA ASN A 267 -28.49 8.03 12.26
C ASN A 267 -29.57 8.99 11.73
N ASP A 268 -30.83 8.59 11.86
CA ASP A 268 -32.00 9.39 11.50
C ASP A 268 -32.11 9.81 10.02
N LEU A 269 -31.20 9.37 9.15
CA LEU A 269 -31.31 9.59 7.72
C LEU A 269 -32.48 8.79 7.14
N PRO A 270 -33.38 9.41 6.36
CA PRO A 270 -34.37 8.68 5.58
C PRO A 270 -33.71 7.68 4.63
N ALA A 271 -34.45 6.62 4.27
CA ALA A 271 -33.92 5.54 3.44
C ALA A 271 -33.27 6.02 2.12
N ALA A 272 -33.82 7.03 1.45
CA ALA A 272 -33.24 7.57 0.22
C ALA A 272 -31.93 8.34 0.45
N GLU A 273 -31.82 9.03 1.58
CA GLU A 273 -30.64 9.80 1.96
C GLU A 273 -29.51 8.87 2.45
N LEU A 274 -29.86 7.82 3.19
CA LEU A 274 -28.93 6.76 3.59
C LEU A 274 -28.26 6.11 2.36
N VAL A 275 -29.06 5.74 1.36
CA VAL A 275 -28.55 5.18 0.09
C VAL A 275 -27.61 6.17 -0.60
N ALA A 276 -28.03 7.43 -0.67
CA ALA A 276 -27.26 8.46 -1.36
C ALA A 276 -25.91 8.69 -0.69
N LEU A 277 -25.87 8.84 0.64
CA LEU A 277 -24.64 9.06 1.38
C LEU A 277 -23.68 7.86 1.28
N LEU A 278 -24.20 6.63 1.45
CA LEU A 278 -23.40 5.41 1.32
C LEU A 278 -22.86 5.19 -0.10
N SER A 279 -23.54 5.74 -1.12
CA SER A 279 -23.05 5.66 -2.49
C SER A 279 -21.68 6.30 -2.66
N THR A 280 -21.34 7.30 -1.83
CA THR A 280 -20.04 7.97 -1.89
C THR A 280 -18.88 7.08 -1.47
N CYS A 281 -19.13 6.13 -0.58
CA CYS A 281 -18.12 5.17 -0.11
C CYS A 281 -17.87 4.02 -1.10
N VAL A 282 -18.80 3.79 -2.04
CA VAL A 282 -18.82 2.62 -2.93
C VAL A 282 -18.55 2.99 -4.38
N PHE A 283 -19.10 4.12 -4.84
CA PHE A 283 -18.95 4.57 -6.22
C PHE A 283 -17.52 5.01 -6.51
N GLU A 284 -17.04 4.67 -7.70
CA GLU A 284 -15.74 5.07 -8.24
C GLU A 284 -15.96 5.58 -9.66
N ASN A 285 -15.78 6.89 -9.87
CA ASN A 285 -15.79 7.45 -11.21
C ASN A 285 -14.53 7.02 -11.99
N ARG A 286 -14.73 6.48 -13.19
CA ARG A 286 -13.65 6.06 -14.11
C ARG A 286 -13.35 7.09 -15.19
N GLY A 287 -14.11 8.19 -15.21
CA GLY A 287 -13.94 9.32 -16.12
C GLY A 287 -13.44 10.56 -15.41
N GLU A 288 -13.69 11.73 -16.00
CA GLU A 288 -13.43 13.01 -15.35
C GLU A 288 -14.42 13.22 -14.21
N LYS A 289 -13.92 13.63 -13.03
CA LYS A 289 -14.76 13.96 -11.88
C LYS A 289 -15.62 15.17 -12.21
N SER A 290 -16.88 15.15 -11.76
CA SER A 290 -17.75 16.32 -11.92
C SER A 290 -17.26 17.48 -11.06
N ASN A 291 -17.16 18.67 -11.66
CA ASN A 291 -16.78 19.88 -10.92
C ASN A 291 -17.89 20.37 -9.95
N SER A 292 -19.12 19.89 -10.08
CA SER A 292 -20.26 20.34 -9.26
C SER A 292 -21.35 19.26 -9.18
N PRO A 293 -21.12 18.19 -8.41
CA PRO A 293 -22.12 17.14 -8.20
C PRO A 293 -23.37 17.71 -7.52
N ARG A 294 -24.56 17.28 -7.97
CA ARG A 294 -25.83 17.70 -7.38
C ARG A 294 -26.07 16.95 -6.07
N ILE A 295 -26.24 17.67 -4.97
CA ILE A 295 -26.41 17.08 -3.64
C ILE A 295 -27.78 17.48 -3.08
N PRO A 296 -28.58 16.53 -2.53
CA PRO A 296 -29.78 16.87 -1.75
C PRO A 296 -29.42 17.77 -0.57
N LYS A 297 -30.14 18.88 -0.37
CA LYS A 297 -29.80 19.88 0.66
C LYS A 297 -29.69 19.30 2.08
N SER A 298 -30.52 18.30 2.40
CA SER A 298 -30.50 17.58 3.68
C SER A 298 -29.20 16.82 3.94
N LEU A 299 -28.46 16.46 2.88
CA LEU A 299 -27.20 15.75 2.98
C LEU A 299 -25.97 16.66 3.10
N ASN A 300 -26.12 17.99 3.05
CA ASN A 300 -24.98 18.90 3.16
C ASN A 300 -24.19 18.70 4.47
N GLU A 301 -24.87 18.70 5.62
CA GLU A 301 -24.22 18.51 6.93
C GLU A 301 -23.70 17.07 7.12
N PRO A 302 -24.47 15.99 6.85
CA PRO A 302 -23.93 14.62 6.90
C PRO A 302 -22.71 14.41 6.01
N LEU A 303 -22.70 15.00 4.81
CA LEU A 303 -21.60 14.88 3.87
C LEU A 303 -20.36 15.64 4.36
N GLU A 304 -20.52 16.84 4.90
CA GLU A 304 -19.41 17.59 5.51
C GLU A 304 -18.76 16.77 6.64
N LYS A 305 -19.57 16.14 7.50
CA LYS A 305 -19.07 15.27 8.59
C LYS A 305 -18.36 14.02 8.05
N LEU A 306 -18.85 13.44 6.96
CA LEU A 306 -18.23 12.29 6.29
C LEU A 306 -16.86 12.67 5.72
N VAL A 307 -16.79 13.77 4.94
CA VAL A 307 -15.53 14.26 4.34
C VAL A 307 -14.52 14.65 5.42
N LYS A 308 -14.98 15.31 6.50
CA LYS A 308 -14.13 15.61 7.66
C LYS A 308 -13.58 14.34 8.31
N THR A 309 -14.41 13.32 8.49
CA THR A 309 -13.99 12.02 9.05
C THR A 309 -12.96 11.34 8.17
N TRP A 310 -13.14 11.38 6.84
CA TRP A 310 -12.14 10.87 5.91
C TRP A 310 -10.82 11.65 5.99
N GLY A 311 -10.85 12.97 6.12
CA GLY A 311 -9.65 13.78 6.31
C GLY A 311 -8.90 13.47 7.61
N GLU A 312 -9.62 13.28 8.71
CA GLU A 312 -9.06 12.84 10.00
C GLU A 312 -8.38 11.46 9.88
N LEU A 313 -9.02 10.50 9.21
CA LEU A 313 -8.46 9.19 8.93
C LEU A 313 -7.21 9.28 8.04
N THR A 314 -7.24 10.09 6.99
CA THR A 314 -6.11 10.29 6.07
C THR A 314 -4.86 10.79 6.82
N ILE A 315 -5.03 11.73 7.75
CA ILE A 315 -3.94 12.24 8.59
C ILE A 315 -3.42 11.14 9.51
N LEU A 316 -4.32 10.39 10.16
CA LEU A 316 -3.96 9.29 11.05
C LEU A 316 -3.19 8.19 10.30
N GLU A 317 -3.66 7.78 9.14
CA GLU A 317 -3.02 6.79 8.27
C GLU A 317 -1.62 7.27 7.84
N GLY A 318 -1.49 8.55 7.50
CA GLY A 318 -0.21 9.19 7.19
C GLY A 318 0.78 9.11 8.35
N ASN A 319 0.33 9.35 9.59
CA ASN A 319 1.18 9.27 10.78
C ASN A 319 1.75 7.86 11.01
N PHE A 320 1.02 6.81 10.61
CA PHE A 320 1.46 5.42 10.70
C PHE A 320 2.13 4.89 9.41
N ASN A 321 2.32 5.73 8.38
CA ASN A 321 2.85 5.33 7.08
C ASN A 321 2.02 4.20 6.43
N LEU A 322 0.70 4.35 6.41
CA LEU A 322 -0.23 3.49 5.70
C LEU A 322 -0.76 4.19 4.45
N SER A 323 -1.18 3.37 3.47
CA SER A 323 -1.91 3.87 2.31
C SER A 323 -3.29 4.32 2.73
N THR A 324 -3.70 5.49 2.26
CA THR A 324 -4.96 6.11 2.64
C THR A 324 -6.13 5.44 1.93
N GLN A 325 -7.26 5.29 2.63
CA GLN A 325 -8.48 4.82 1.96
C GLN A 325 -8.92 5.80 0.86
N ARG A 326 -9.58 5.24 -0.16
CA ARG A 326 -10.10 6.02 -1.29
C ARG A 326 -10.99 7.17 -0.81
N GLU A 327 -10.81 8.32 -1.46
CA GLU A 327 -11.66 9.50 -1.25
C GLU A 327 -13.13 9.17 -1.61
N PRO A 328 -14.10 9.59 -0.78
CA PRO A 328 -15.52 9.48 -1.09
C PRO A 328 -15.87 10.20 -2.40
N ASP A 329 -16.55 9.49 -3.30
CA ASP A 329 -16.90 10.02 -4.62
C ASP A 329 -18.33 10.56 -4.62
N LEU A 330 -18.51 11.83 -4.99
CA LEU A 330 -19.80 12.50 -4.90
C LEU A 330 -20.63 12.39 -6.18
N ASP A 331 -20.08 11.86 -7.27
CA ASP A 331 -20.68 11.97 -8.60
C ASP A 331 -21.94 11.11 -8.79
N PHE A 332 -22.15 10.14 -7.90
CA PHE A 332 -23.31 9.24 -7.93
C PHE A 332 -24.37 9.52 -6.85
N ILE A 333 -24.17 10.55 -6.02
CA ILE A 333 -25.06 10.85 -4.89
C ILE A 333 -26.47 11.25 -5.35
N TRP A 334 -26.58 11.98 -6.47
CA TRP A 334 -27.88 12.43 -6.98
C TRP A 334 -28.68 11.29 -7.61
N GLN A 335 -28.00 10.47 -8.40
CA GLN A 335 -28.56 9.35 -9.14
C GLN A 335 -29.09 8.31 -8.15
N SER A 336 -28.32 8.03 -7.12
CA SER A 336 -28.70 7.11 -6.05
C SER A 336 -29.87 7.63 -5.21
N TYR A 337 -29.86 8.92 -4.84
CA TYR A 337 -30.99 9.56 -4.16
C TYR A 337 -32.28 9.49 -4.98
N ARG A 338 -32.23 9.84 -6.27
CA ARG A 338 -33.41 9.81 -7.14
C ARG A 338 -33.94 8.40 -7.35
N TRP A 339 -33.05 7.42 -7.46
CA TRP A 339 -33.46 6.02 -7.56
C TRP A 339 -34.17 5.56 -6.30
N ALA A 340 -33.61 5.80 -5.13
CA ALA A 340 -34.25 5.45 -3.86
C ALA A 340 -35.53 6.27 -3.57
N SER A 341 -35.71 7.40 -4.24
CA SER A 341 -36.93 8.22 -4.21
C SER A 341 -38.02 7.76 -5.19
N GLY A 342 -37.77 6.73 -6.00
CA GLY A 342 -38.78 6.13 -6.89
C GLY A 342 -38.74 6.58 -8.35
N HIS A 343 -37.80 7.43 -8.76
CA HIS A 343 -37.69 7.86 -10.16
C HIS A 343 -37.35 6.70 -11.11
N SER A 344 -37.77 6.79 -12.37
CA SER A 344 -37.42 5.81 -13.41
C SER A 344 -35.94 5.92 -13.80
N LEU A 345 -35.34 4.80 -14.21
CA LEU A 345 -33.95 4.78 -14.68
C LEU A 345 -33.74 5.73 -15.87
N THR A 346 -34.68 5.73 -16.81
CA THR A 346 -34.67 6.63 -17.97
C THR A 346 -34.62 8.11 -17.57
N SER A 347 -35.32 8.50 -16.50
CA SER A 347 -35.29 9.87 -16.00
C SER A 347 -34.00 10.22 -15.27
N ILE A 348 -33.32 9.24 -14.67
CA ILE A 348 -32.06 9.44 -13.96
C ILE A 348 -30.90 9.56 -14.94
N LEU A 349 -30.88 8.74 -15.99
CA LEU A 349 -29.76 8.70 -16.94
C LEU A 349 -29.82 9.79 -18.02
N ARG A 350 -30.94 10.50 -18.17
CA ARG A 350 -31.11 11.50 -19.24
C ARG A 350 -30.02 12.58 -19.25
N ASP A 351 -29.59 13.00 -18.06
CA ASP A 351 -28.60 14.06 -17.86
C ASP A 351 -27.35 13.54 -17.10
N SER A 352 -27.06 12.24 -17.20
CA SER A 352 -25.97 11.58 -16.47
C SER A 352 -25.01 10.90 -17.45
N GLU A 353 -23.71 11.03 -17.20
CA GLU A 353 -22.67 10.32 -17.97
C GLU A 353 -22.50 8.85 -17.56
N VAL A 354 -23.24 8.41 -16.54
CA VAL A 354 -23.14 7.05 -16.01
C VAL A 354 -23.85 6.08 -16.95
N THR A 355 -23.15 5.00 -17.32
CA THR A 355 -23.75 3.94 -18.15
C THR A 355 -24.78 3.13 -17.36
N VAL A 356 -25.73 2.49 -18.06
CA VAL A 356 -26.69 1.58 -17.41
C VAL A 356 -25.97 0.47 -16.64
N GLY A 357 -24.89 -0.08 -17.19
CA GLY A 357 -24.11 -1.15 -16.57
C GLY A 357 -23.44 -0.71 -15.26
N ASP A 358 -22.80 0.47 -15.27
CA ASP A 358 -22.19 1.04 -14.07
C ASP A 358 -23.24 1.35 -13.01
N PHE A 359 -24.39 1.90 -13.41
CA PHE A 359 -25.49 2.15 -12.49
C PHE A 359 -25.97 0.85 -11.80
N VAL A 360 -26.19 -0.22 -12.57
CA VAL A 360 -26.63 -1.52 -12.03
C VAL A 360 -25.56 -2.08 -11.08
N ARG A 361 -24.29 -2.02 -11.46
CA ARG A 361 -23.16 -2.49 -10.64
C ARG A 361 -23.12 -1.78 -9.28
N VAL A 362 -23.20 -0.47 -9.28
CA VAL A 362 -23.11 0.34 -8.05
C VAL A 362 -24.32 0.11 -7.16
N MET A 363 -25.52 -0.02 -7.74
CA MET A 363 -26.72 -0.40 -6.99
C MET A 363 -26.60 -1.78 -6.34
N ARG A 364 -25.96 -2.75 -7.01
CA ARG A 364 -25.69 -4.07 -6.42
C ARG A 364 -24.70 -4.00 -5.27
N GLN A 365 -23.64 -3.22 -5.41
CA GLN A 365 -22.69 -3.00 -4.32
C GLN A 365 -23.35 -2.28 -3.12
N LEU A 366 -24.27 -1.33 -3.37
CA LEU A 366 -25.08 -0.70 -2.33
C LEU A 366 -26.03 -1.68 -1.64
N ILE A 367 -26.69 -2.57 -2.38
CA ILE A 367 -27.52 -3.64 -1.82
C ILE A 367 -26.69 -4.56 -0.92
N ASP A 368 -25.50 -4.97 -1.38
CA ASP A 368 -24.60 -5.80 -0.60
C ASP A 368 -24.13 -5.08 0.67
N LEU A 369 -23.66 -3.82 0.56
CA LEU A 369 -23.26 -3.01 1.71
C LEU A 369 -24.41 -2.83 2.71
N LEU A 370 -25.61 -2.48 2.27
CA LEU A 370 -26.79 -2.40 3.15
C LEU A 370 -27.08 -3.74 3.83
N GLY A 371 -26.93 -4.86 3.11
CA GLY A 371 -27.02 -6.20 3.67
C GLY A 371 -26.00 -6.47 4.77
N GLN A 372 -24.75 -6.04 4.58
CA GLN A 372 -23.70 -6.11 5.61
C GLN A 372 -24.06 -5.24 6.84
N LEU A 373 -24.58 -4.03 6.61
CA LEU A 373 -24.97 -3.10 7.67
C LEU A 373 -26.12 -3.63 8.54
N LEU A 374 -27.03 -4.45 8.01
CA LEU A 374 -28.08 -5.11 8.81
C LEU A 374 -27.50 -5.99 9.93
N ASN A 375 -26.35 -6.62 9.67
CA ASN A 375 -25.66 -7.48 10.62
C ASN A 375 -24.73 -6.67 11.53
N ALA A 376 -24.17 -5.57 11.01
CA ALA A 376 -23.26 -4.70 11.71
C ALA A 376 -23.98 -3.84 12.77
N ARG A 377 -25.13 -3.24 12.43
CA ARG A 377 -25.86 -2.35 13.32
C ARG A 377 -27.38 -2.62 13.34
N PRO A 378 -27.85 -3.50 14.25
CA PRO A 378 -29.26 -3.91 14.31
C PRO A 378 -30.26 -2.77 14.54
N GLU A 379 -29.85 -1.68 15.20
CA GLU A 379 -30.69 -0.49 15.44
C GLU A 379 -31.21 0.13 14.15
N MET A 380 -30.41 0.10 13.08
CA MET A 380 -30.75 0.67 11.78
C MET A 380 -31.59 -0.28 10.90
N ARG A 381 -31.99 -1.46 11.41
CA ARG A 381 -32.65 -2.50 10.62
C ARG A 381 -33.90 -2.02 9.88
N ILE A 382 -34.70 -1.15 10.49
CA ILE A 382 -35.95 -0.66 9.89
C ILE A 382 -35.62 0.18 8.64
N VAL A 383 -34.77 1.20 8.79
CA VAL A 383 -34.42 2.10 7.69
C VAL A 383 -33.63 1.40 6.60
N ILE A 384 -32.74 0.45 6.96
CA ILE A 384 -31.97 -0.31 5.97
C ILE A 384 -32.89 -1.23 5.14
N ARG A 385 -33.87 -1.90 5.76
CA ARG A 385 -34.84 -2.72 5.01
C ARG A 385 -35.70 -1.87 4.07
N GLU A 386 -36.06 -0.67 4.49
CA GLU A 386 -36.77 0.27 3.64
C GLU A 386 -35.90 0.74 2.47
N ALA A 387 -34.62 1.05 2.73
CA ALA A 387 -33.65 1.39 1.69
C ALA A 387 -33.48 0.26 0.66
N LEU A 388 -33.31 -0.98 1.12
CA LEU A 388 -33.22 -2.16 0.26
C LEU A 388 -34.45 -2.30 -0.64
N LYS A 389 -35.67 -2.19 -0.09
CA LYS A 389 -36.92 -2.24 -0.89
C LYS A 389 -36.99 -1.14 -1.95
N ARG A 390 -36.46 0.04 -1.67
CA ARG A 390 -36.49 1.20 -2.59
C ARG A 390 -35.53 1.05 -3.75
N ILE A 391 -34.38 0.39 -3.54
CA ILE A 391 -33.33 0.29 -4.56
C ILE A 391 -33.34 -1.04 -5.30
N ASP A 392 -33.78 -2.13 -4.67
CA ASP A 392 -33.95 -3.44 -5.32
C ASP A 392 -35.30 -3.49 -6.04
N ARG A 393 -35.36 -2.80 -7.19
CA ARG A 393 -36.54 -2.77 -8.07
C ARG A 393 -36.14 -2.66 -9.54
N GLY A 394 -37.10 -2.87 -10.44
CA GLY A 394 -36.89 -2.68 -11.89
C GLY A 394 -35.73 -3.53 -12.41
N ILE A 395 -34.88 -2.95 -13.29
CA ILE A 395 -33.74 -3.66 -13.90
C ILE A 395 -32.76 -4.24 -12.86
N ILE A 396 -32.70 -3.63 -11.66
CA ILE A 396 -31.88 -4.15 -10.57
C ILE A 396 -32.38 -5.54 -10.21
N SER A 397 -33.63 -5.72 -9.81
CA SER A 397 -34.16 -7.03 -9.40
C SER A 397 -34.11 -8.09 -10.50
N TYR A 398 -34.38 -7.73 -11.77
CA TYR A 398 -34.36 -8.68 -12.89
C TYR A 398 -32.97 -9.29 -13.14
N SER A 399 -31.90 -8.53 -12.91
CA SER A 399 -30.52 -9.03 -13.08
C SER A 399 -30.12 -10.13 -12.10
N ALA A 400 -30.84 -10.33 -10.98
CA ALA A 400 -30.55 -11.42 -10.02
C ALA A 400 -31.10 -12.78 -10.47
N VAL A 401 -32.11 -12.79 -11.34
CA VAL A 401 -32.78 -14.02 -11.78
C VAL A 401 -32.08 -14.64 -13.00
N THR A 402 -31.16 -13.90 -13.62
CA THR A 402 -30.50 -14.25 -14.88
C THR A 402 -29.00 -14.51 -14.74
N ALA A 403 -28.46 -14.48 -13.52
CA ALA A 403 -27.05 -14.71 -13.22
C ALA A 403 -26.79 -16.09 -12.62
#